data_AF-A0A2S0VNU5-F1
#
_entry.id   AF-A0A2S0VNU5-F1
#
_cell.length_a   1.000
_cell.length_b   1.000
_cell.length_c   1.000
_cell.angle_alpha   90.00
_cell.angle_beta   90.00
_cell.angle_gamma   90.00
#
_symmetry.space_group_name_H-M   'P 1'
#
loop_
_entity.id
_entity.type
_entity.pdbx_description
1 polymer ?
#
loop_
_entity_poly.entity_id
_entity_poly.type
_entity_poly.pdbx_seq_one_letter_code
_entity_poly.pdbx_strand_id
1 'polypeptide(L)'
;MGLFVVRCYPFWGVILGGSLISQAAASEYTWLERDGVIALMQGKRTVWALNYGAQVAKPYFHPLSLQDGSVITRYEPHSPEHPWHKGLWFSFKYINGVNYWEENKQTGKSDGLTQVTSHHFFKHPDNSATLILHLQYRPHHDAADALIFEQRTLFISAQDASGRMNIDWLSHFTALADVTLDRTPLPSEHNGKVWGKAWGGYAGLSMRFAPKLKQNKADNWQFSAPIQSQLLTQAKLEGTQLHATQNQWMYYGGAKGGLAIFDHVRNSSQTASWYVAPNMSYFSPAFLFKRPLSYAAGQTWQLSYRVSIYSQPRTPEQLAMDDRQYRLLIAD
;
A
#
# COMPACT_ATOMS: atom_id res chain seq x y z
N MET A 1 -98.33 6.06 -9.60
CA MET A 1 -97.01 5.63 -10.08
C MET A 1 -95.98 6.63 -9.57
N GLY A 2 -95.04 6.15 -8.75
CA GLY A 2 -94.27 6.96 -7.81
C GLY A 2 -93.05 7.67 -8.40
N LEU A 3 -92.70 8.79 -7.77
CA LEU A 3 -91.44 9.49 -7.88
C LEU A 3 -90.28 8.61 -7.36
N PHE A 4 -89.17 8.57 -8.09
CA PHE A 4 -87.87 8.14 -7.55
C PHE A 4 -86.90 9.32 -7.58
N VAL A 5 -86.50 9.75 -6.37
CA VAL A 5 -85.44 10.73 -6.12
C VAL A 5 -84.14 9.95 -5.91
N VAL A 6 -83.13 10.18 -6.74
CA VAL A 6 -81.78 9.61 -6.55
C VAL A 6 -80.96 10.57 -5.69
N ARG A 7 -80.57 10.12 -4.50
CA ARG A 7 -79.62 10.82 -3.61
C ARG A 7 -78.19 10.60 -4.09
N CYS A 8 -77.44 11.67 -4.33
CA CYS A 8 -75.99 11.64 -4.46
C CYS A 8 -75.34 11.67 -3.06
N TYR A 9 -74.41 10.74 -2.79
CA TYR A 9 -73.50 10.79 -1.64
C TYR A 9 -72.12 11.30 -2.12
N PRO A 10 -71.42 12.15 -1.36
CA PRO A 10 -70.07 12.58 -1.71
C PRO A 10 -69.05 11.47 -1.35
N PHE A 11 -68.28 11.03 -2.34
CA PHE A 11 -67.08 10.22 -2.15
C PHE A 11 -65.99 11.08 -1.49
N TRP A 12 -65.58 10.72 -0.27
CA TRP A 12 -64.37 11.24 0.34
C TRP A 12 -63.18 10.48 -0.25
N GLY A 13 -62.39 11.16 -1.09
CA GLY A 13 -61.12 10.64 -1.59
C GLY A 13 -60.07 10.63 -0.47
N VAL A 14 -59.59 9.44 -0.11
CA VAL A 14 -58.42 9.26 0.75
C VAL A 14 -57.18 9.56 -0.08
N ILE A 15 -56.48 10.65 0.23
CA ILE A 15 -55.14 10.92 -0.30
C ILE A 15 -54.17 10.02 0.47
N LEU A 16 -53.75 8.91 -0.15
CA LEU A 16 -52.60 8.14 0.30
C LEU A 16 -51.33 8.95 0.01
N GLY A 17 -50.84 9.64 1.05
CA GLY A 17 -49.53 10.28 1.02
C GLY A 17 -48.44 9.23 0.85
N GLY A 18 -47.91 9.12 -0.38
CA GLY A 18 -46.74 8.30 -0.65
C GLY A 18 -45.52 8.91 0.04
N SER A 19 -45.01 8.22 1.05
CA SER A 19 -43.69 8.51 1.61
C SER A 19 -42.64 8.41 0.50
N LEU A 20 -42.08 9.54 0.10
CA LEU A 20 -40.87 9.59 -0.70
C LEU A 20 -39.72 9.07 0.17
N ILE A 21 -39.47 7.76 0.10
CA ILE A 21 -38.21 7.19 0.57
C ILE A 21 -37.16 7.69 -0.41
N SER A 22 -36.41 8.72 -0.01
CA SER A 22 -35.18 9.11 -0.71
C SER A 22 -34.20 7.95 -0.56
N GLN A 23 -34.20 7.07 -1.56
CA GLN A 23 -33.20 6.04 -1.70
C GLN A 23 -31.91 6.78 -2.05
N ALA A 24 -31.05 7.02 -1.06
CA ALA A 24 -29.72 7.55 -1.31
C ALA A 24 -29.06 6.63 -2.33
N ALA A 25 -28.91 7.12 -3.57
CA ALA A 25 -28.24 6.36 -4.61
C ALA A 25 -26.87 5.96 -4.07
N ALA A 26 -26.60 4.65 -4.03
CA ALA A 26 -25.27 4.16 -3.73
C ALA A 26 -24.32 4.88 -4.69
N SER A 27 -23.34 5.61 -4.16
CA SER A 27 -22.46 6.41 -5.00
C SER A 27 -21.72 5.50 -5.98
N GLU A 28 -21.94 5.76 -7.27
CA GLU A 28 -21.41 4.97 -8.37
C GLU A 28 -19.87 5.03 -8.40
N TYR A 29 -19.26 3.88 -8.70
CA TYR A 29 -17.81 3.80 -8.90
C TYR A 29 -17.45 4.21 -10.33
N THR A 30 -16.39 5.00 -10.48
CA THR A 30 -15.90 5.45 -11.79
C THR A 30 -14.39 5.37 -11.87
N TRP A 31 -13.86 5.20 -13.08
CA TRP A 31 -12.42 5.15 -13.34
C TRP A 31 -11.92 6.52 -13.81
N LEU A 32 -10.84 7.00 -13.20
CA LEU A 32 -10.07 8.15 -13.69
C LEU A 32 -8.74 7.64 -14.26
N GLU A 33 -8.41 8.03 -15.48
CA GLU A 33 -7.15 7.68 -16.13
C GLU A 33 -6.63 8.89 -16.92
N ARG A 34 -5.54 9.50 -16.45
CA ARG A 34 -4.89 10.65 -17.10
C ARG A 34 -3.48 10.86 -16.57
N ASP A 35 -2.59 11.38 -17.41
CA ASP A 35 -1.27 11.90 -17.02
C ASP A 35 -0.43 10.93 -16.16
N GLY A 36 -0.50 9.63 -16.46
CA GLY A 36 0.20 8.60 -15.67
C GLY A 36 -0.38 8.40 -14.27
N VAL A 37 -1.68 8.64 -14.11
CA VAL A 37 -2.47 8.34 -12.92
C VAL A 37 -3.67 7.48 -13.33
N ILE A 38 -3.88 6.38 -12.61
CA ILE A 38 -5.10 5.58 -12.66
C ILE A 38 -5.71 5.57 -11.27
N ALA A 39 -7.00 5.84 -11.16
CA ALA A 39 -7.70 5.86 -9.88
C ALA A 39 -9.11 5.26 -9.99
N LEU A 40 -9.53 4.61 -8.91
CA LEU A 40 -10.92 4.28 -8.66
C LEU A 40 -11.56 5.38 -7.81
N MET A 41 -12.66 5.94 -8.31
CA MET A 41 -13.42 7.00 -7.68
C MET A 41 -14.77 6.45 -7.20
N GLN A 42 -15.29 6.99 -6.10
CA GLN A 42 -16.67 6.80 -5.66
C GLN A 42 -17.31 8.18 -5.49
N GLY A 43 -18.15 8.59 -6.45
CA GLY A 43 -18.55 9.99 -6.58
C GLY A 43 -17.32 10.93 -6.67
N LYS A 44 -17.19 11.89 -5.74
CA LYS A 44 -16.04 12.82 -5.69
C LYS A 44 -14.84 12.29 -4.89
N ARG A 45 -14.97 11.12 -4.26
CA ARG A 45 -13.98 10.54 -3.35
C ARG A 45 -13.06 9.61 -4.12
N THR A 46 -11.74 9.78 -3.98
CA THR A 46 -10.79 8.78 -4.49
C THR A 46 -10.71 7.60 -3.51
N VAL A 47 -11.02 6.40 -3.99
CA VAL A 47 -10.87 5.15 -3.22
C VAL A 47 -9.39 4.81 -3.14
N TRP A 48 -8.73 4.78 -4.30
CA TRP A 48 -7.30 4.63 -4.45
C TRP A 48 -6.84 5.29 -5.75
N ALA A 49 -5.58 5.74 -5.79
CA ALA A 49 -4.94 6.20 -7.01
C ALA A 49 -3.49 5.69 -7.09
N LEU A 50 -3.14 5.06 -8.21
CA LEU A 50 -1.77 4.73 -8.58
C LEU A 50 -1.21 5.84 -9.47
N ASN A 51 -0.10 6.43 -9.05
CA ASN A 51 0.69 7.39 -9.80
C ASN A 51 1.93 6.66 -10.35
N TYR A 52 2.11 6.64 -11.66
CA TYR A 52 3.17 5.88 -12.34
C TYR A 52 3.78 6.60 -13.55
N GLY A 53 3.32 7.82 -13.85
CA GLY A 53 3.81 8.62 -14.98
C GLY A 53 5.30 8.99 -14.87
N ALA A 54 5.90 9.34 -16.01
CA ALA A 54 7.33 9.65 -16.10
C ALA A 54 7.77 10.85 -15.23
N GLN A 55 6.84 11.69 -14.79
CA GLN A 55 7.08 12.81 -13.89
C GLN A 55 7.32 12.40 -12.43
N VAL A 56 6.98 11.17 -12.04
CA VAL A 56 7.23 10.68 -10.68
C VAL A 56 8.51 9.87 -10.61
N ALA A 57 9.30 10.05 -9.55
CA ALA A 57 10.58 9.34 -9.39
C ALA A 57 10.45 7.81 -9.26
N LYS A 58 9.28 7.33 -8.81
CA LYS A 58 8.92 5.92 -8.68
C LYS A 58 7.40 5.78 -8.57
N PRO A 59 6.78 4.69 -9.04
CA PRO A 59 5.34 4.49 -8.90
C PRO A 59 4.89 4.35 -7.45
N TYR A 60 3.73 4.90 -7.12
CA TYR A 60 3.17 4.87 -5.76
C TYR A 60 1.65 5.00 -5.72
N PHE A 61 1.04 4.47 -4.67
CA PHE A 61 -0.35 4.73 -4.35
C PHE A 61 -0.49 5.93 -3.41
N HIS A 62 -1.19 6.96 -3.88
CA HIS A 62 -1.69 8.05 -3.07
C HIS A 62 -2.78 8.81 -3.84
N PRO A 63 -3.97 9.05 -3.24
CA PRO A 63 -4.37 8.56 -1.91
C PRO A 63 -4.72 7.06 -1.91
N LEU A 64 -4.64 6.42 -0.74
CA LEU A 64 -5.47 5.28 -0.35
C LEU A 64 -6.46 5.76 0.71
N SER A 65 -7.73 5.39 0.59
CA SER A 65 -8.81 5.92 1.44
C SER A 65 -9.65 4.83 2.10
N LEU A 66 -10.06 5.06 3.35
CA LEU A 66 -11.09 4.28 4.04
C LEU A 66 -12.48 4.67 3.52
N GLN A 67 -13.50 3.84 3.75
CA GLN A 67 -14.88 4.03 3.29
C GLN A 67 -15.50 5.38 3.73
N ASP A 68 -15.10 5.90 4.91
CA ASP A 68 -15.52 7.22 5.40
C ASP A 68 -14.85 8.41 4.68
N GLY A 69 -13.94 8.14 3.73
CA GLY A 69 -13.17 9.15 2.99
C GLY A 69 -11.87 9.57 3.66
N SER A 70 -11.51 8.99 4.80
CA SER A 70 -10.22 9.22 5.43
C SER A 70 -9.08 8.70 4.55
N VAL A 71 -8.28 9.61 3.99
CA VAL A 71 -7.01 9.28 3.32
C VAL A 71 -5.99 8.81 4.35
N ILE A 72 -5.49 7.59 4.19
CA ILE A 72 -4.55 6.96 5.14
C ILE A 72 -3.08 7.12 4.77
N THR A 73 -2.77 7.29 3.49
CA THR A 73 -1.41 7.55 2.99
C THR A 73 -0.98 9.00 3.18
N ARG A 74 0.31 9.25 3.44
CA ARG A 74 0.94 10.58 3.35
C ARG A 74 1.80 10.67 2.09
N TYR A 75 1.62 11.74 1.33
CA TYR A 75 2.56 12.18 0.29
C TYR A 75 2.73 13.70 0.40
N GLU A 76 3.94 14.14 0.73
CA GLU A 76 4.28 15.55 0.89
C GLU A 76 5.65 15.80 0.24
N PRO A 77 5.70 15.92 -1.09
CA PRO A 77 6.97 16.05 -1.83
C PRO A 77 7.74 17.33 -1.50
N HIS A 78 7.10 18.30 -0.85
CA HIS A 78 7.71 19.55 -0.39
C HIS A 78 8.06 19.55 1.12
N SER A 79 7.89 18.41 1.80
CA SER A 79 8.27 18.29 3.21
C SER A 79 9.79 18.45 3.37
N PRO A 80 10.28 19.24 4.35
CA PRO A 80 11.72 19.40 4.57
C PRO A 80 12.39 18.13 5.11
N GLU A 81 11.61 17.19 5.66
CA GLU A 81 12.14 15.98 6.30
C GLU A 81 12.37 14.85 5.30
N HIS A 82 11.29 14.31 4.72
CA HIS A 82 11.27 13.08 3.92
C HIS A 82 10.42 13.24 2.64
N PRO A 83 10.80 14.13 1.71
CA PRO A 83 10.05 14.39 0.47
C PRO A 83 9.94 13.15 -0.44
N TRP A 84 10.81 12.16 -0.23
CA TRP A 84 10.83 10.89 -0.96
C TRP A 84 9.81 9.84 -0.48
N HIS A 85 9.07 10.08 0.60
CA HIS A 85 8.01 9.18 1.05
C HIS A 85 6.70 9.42 0.28
N LYS A 86 6.17 8.39 -0.41
CA LYS A 86 5.10 8.53 -1.42
C LYS A 86 3.78 7.78 -1.12
N GLY A 87 3.41 7.57 0.14
CA GLY A 87 2.20 6.81 0.50
C GLY A 87 2.47 5.30 0.58
N LEU A 88 2.05 4.50 -0.40
CA LEU A 88 2.47 3.10 -0.55
C LEU A 88 3.32 2.96 -1.82
N TRP A 89 4.59 2.57 -1.69
CA TRP A 89 5.52 2.49 -2.82
C TRP A 89 6.55 1.39 -2.64
N PHE A 90 7.30 1.09 -3.71
CA PHE A 90 8.46 0.20 -3.66
C PHE A 90 9.70 0.95 -4.15
N SER A 91 10.83 0.73 -3.49
CA SER A 91 12.12 1.26 -3.92
C SER A 91 13.25 0.35 -3.43
N PHE A 92 14.23 0.05 -4.28
CA PHE A 92 15.53 -0.36 -3.77
C PHE A 92 16.18 0.83 -3.05
N LYS A 93 17.10 0.52 -2.13
CA LYS A 93 17.94 1.54 -1.50
C LYS A 93 19.20 1.78 -2.31
N TYR A 94 20.04 0.75 -2.45
CA TYR A 94 21.19 0.78 -3.36
C TYR A 94 21.16 -0.39 -4.35
N ILE A 95 21.55 -0.13 -5.60
CA ILE A 95 21.92 -1.15 -6.59
C ILE A 95 23.33 -0.82 -7.05
N ASN A 96 24.29 -1.72 -6.85
CA ASN A 96 25.71 -1.50 -7.17
C ASN A 96 26.26 -0.18 -6.58
N GLY A 97 25.82 0.18 -5.37
CA GLY A 97 26.22 1.41 -4.68
C GLY A 97 25.47 2.69 -5.12
N VAL A 98 24.65 2.64 -6.18
CA VAL A 98 23.86 3.78 -6.66
C VAL A 98 22.55 3.89 -5.88
N ASN A 99 22.19 5.08 -5.41
CA ASN A 99 21.00 5.32 -4.59
C ASN A 99 19.70 5.48 -5.41
N TYR A 100 18.66 4.70 -5.10
CA TYR A 100 17.33 4.79 -5.72
C TYR A 100 16.25 5.33 -4.76
N TRP A 101 16.62 5.57 -3.50
CA TRP A 101 15.68 5.88 -2.42
C TRP A 101 15.48 7.37 -2.21
N GLU A 102 16.52 8.10 -1.80
CA GLU A 102 16.44 9.53 -1.55
C GLU A 102 16.59 10.30 -2.85
N GLU A 103 15.58 11.11 -3.15
CA GLU A 103 15.69 12.09 -4.20
C GLU A 103 16.43 13.33 -3.70
N ASN A 104 17.30 13.88 -4.54
CA ASN A 104 17.93 15.17 -4.32
C ASN A 104 16.85 16.26 -4.20
N LYS A 105 16.95 17.10 -3.16
CA LYS A 105 15.92 18.11 -2.84
C LYS A 105 15.79 19.21 -3.90
N GLN A 106 16.86 19.49 -4.65
CA GLN A 106 16.86 20.50 -5.70
C GLN A 106 16.29 19.96 -7.01
N THR A 107 16.63 18.72 -7.38
CA THR A 107 16.25 18.16 -8.70
C THR A 107 15.02 17.26 -8.64
N GLY A 108 14.64 16.77 -7.46
CA GLY A 108 13.57 15.79 -7.27
C GLY A 108 13.91 14.39 -7.80
N LYS A 109 15.19 14.12 -8.09
CA LYS A 109 15.67 12.86 -8.67
C LYS A 109 16.68 12.18 -7.74
N SER A 110 16.63 10.86 -7.66
CA SER A 110 17.68 10.02 -7.04
C SER A 110 18.82 9.74 -8.02
N ASP A 111 19.96 9.26 -7.51
CA ASP A 111 21.13 8.92 -8.33
C ASP A 111 20.87 7.75 -9.29
N GLY A 112 19.87 6.92 -8.96
CA GLY A 112 19.29 5.89 -9.82
C GLY A 112 17.86 6.26 -10.23
N LEU A 113 17.48 5.84 -11.43
CA LEU A 113 16.16 6.01 -12.03
C LEU A 113 15.34 4.72 -11.93
N THR A 114 14.12 4.82 -11.40
CA THR A 114 13.10 3.78 -11.55
C THR A 114 12.15 4.22 -12.65
N GLN A 115 12.25 3.59 -13.83
CA GLN A 115 11.49 3.98 -15.01
C GLN A 115 10.39 2.95 -15.30
N VAL A 116 9.14 3.40 -15.44
CA VAL A 116 8.08 2.57 -16.05
C VAL A 116 8.23 2.66 -17.56
N THR A 117 8.50 1.53 -18.21
CA THR A 117 8.72 1.45 -19.67
C THR A 117 7.44 1.08 -20.43
N SER A 118 6.55 0.30 -19.82
CA SER A 118 5.22 0.02 -20.34
C SER A 118 4.24 -0.33 -19.21
N HIS A 119 2.94 -0.21 -19.48
CA HIS A 119 1.89 -0.59 -18.55
C HIS A 119 0.66 -1.13 -19.29
N HIS A 120 -0.03 -2.08 -18.66
CA HIS A 120 -1.33 -2.59 -19.09
C HIS A 120 -2.31 -2.52 -17.93
N PHE A 121 -3.53 -2.08 -18.22
CA PHE A 121 -4.57 -1.94 -17.22
C PHE A 121 -5.85 -2.65 -17.63
N PHE A 122 -6.32 -3.54 -16.76
CA PHE A 122 -7.55 -4.29 -16.92
C PHE A 122 -8.54 -3.86 -15.83
N LYS A 123 -9.64 -3.22 -16.24
CA LYS A 123 -10.77 -2.84 -15.38
C LYS A 123 -11.80 -3.97 -15.42
N HIS A 124 -12.26 -4.44 -14.27
CA HIS A 124 -13.23 -5.54 -14.19
C HIS A 124 -14.64 -5.02 -13.88
N PRO A 125 -15.71 -5.73 -14.28
CA PRO A 125 -17.09 -5.30 -14.07
C PRO A 125 -17.49 -5.11 -12.59
N ASP A 126 -16.80 -5.77 -11.65
CA ASP A 126 -17.02 -5.67 -10.21
C ASP A 126 -16.27 -4.49 -9.56
N ASN A 127 -15.60 -3.65 -10.36
CA ASN A 127 -14.71 -2.56 -9.93
C ASN A 127 -13.37 -3.01 -9.31
N SER A 128 -13.02 -4.29 -9.45
CA SER A 128 -11.65 -4.75 -9.26
C SER A 128 -10.78 -4.37 -10.47
N ALA A 129 -9.47 -4.55 -10.33
CA ALA A 129 -8.51 -4.12 -11.32
C ALA A 129 -7.24 -5.00 -11.34
N THR A 130 -6.68 -5.23 -12.52
CA THR A 130 -5.33 -5.80 -12.68
C THR A 130 -4.44 -4.82 -13.42
N LEU A 131 -3.28 -4.49 -12.84
CA LEU A 131 -2.28 -3.62 -13.45
C LEU A 131 -0.98 -4.40 -13.65
N ILE A 132 -0.40 -4.33 -14.83
CA ILE A 132 0.92 -4.87 -15.12
C ILE A 132 1.82 -3.69 -15.50
N LEU A 133 2.90 -3.49 -14.77
CA LEU A 133 3.92 -2.49 -15.05
C LEU A 133 5.22 -3.21 -15.42
N HIS A 134 5.88 -2.76 -16.47
CA HIS A 134 7.28 -3.09 -16.74
C HIS A 134 8.14 -1.93 -16.27
N LEU A 135 9.10 -2.23 -15.40
CA LEU A 135 10.02 -1.25 -14.85
C LEU A 135 11.46 -1.61 -15.19
N GLN A 136 12.29 -0.58 -15.35
CA GLN A 136 13.73 -0.69 -15.43
C GLN A 136 14.38 0.15 -14.33
N TYR A 137 15.45 -0.39 -13.76
CA TYR A 137 16.29 0.30 -12.80
C TYR A 137 17.62 0.62 -13.45
N ARG A 138 17.94 1.90 -13.60
CA ARG A 138 19.14 2.40 -14.29
C ARG A 138 19.87 3.42 -13.42
N PRO A 139 21.21 3.46 -13.38
CA PRO A 139 21.92 4.63 -12.87
C PRO A 139 21.54 5.88 -13.67
N HIS A 140 21.49 7.04 -13.03
CA HIS A 140 21.04 8.30 -13.64
C HIS A 140 22.16 9.04 -14.40
N HIS A 141 23.26 8.34 -14.73
CA HIS A 141 24.35 8.83 -15.57
C HIS A 141 24.01 8.60 -17.05
N ASP A 142 24.27 9.60 -17.90
CA ASP A 142 23.99 9.52 -19.33
C ASP A 142 24.65 8.27 -19.96
N ALA A 143 23.85 7.50 -20.71
CA ALA A 143 24.18 6.22 -21.35
C ALA A 143 24.29 4.96 -20.47
N ALA A 144 23.96 5.01 -19.17
CA ALA A 144 24.00 3.80 -18.35
C ALA A 144 22.87 2.80 -18.69
N ASP A 145 23.24 1.53 -18.87
CA ASP A 145 22.30 0.43 -19.11
C ASP A 145 21.41 0.14 -17.90
N ALA A 146 20.25 -0.47 -18.17
CA ALA A 146 19.40 -0.96 -17.11
C ALA A 146 20.07 -2.15 -16.41
N LEU A 147 20.08 -2.13 -15.09
CA LEU A 147 20.67 -3.17 -14.25
C LEU A 147 19.65 -4.25 -13.88
N ILE A 148 18.38 -3.86 -13.77
CA ILE A 148 17.28 -4.75 -13.37
C ILE A 148 16.06 -4.42 -14.22
N PHE A 149 15.41 -5.46 -14.71
CA PHE A 149 14.05 -5.42 -15.22
C PHE A 149 13.09 -5.94 -14.14
N GLU A 150 11.94 -5.31 -13.98
CA GLU A 150 10.83 -5.79 -13.13
C GLU A 150 9.54 -5.87 -13.95
N GLN A 151 8.87 -7.02 -13.90
CA GLN A 151 7.43 -7.08 -14.17
C GLN A 151 6.68 -7.07 -12.85
N ARG A 152 5.94 -5.99 -12.61
CA ARG A 152 5.09 -5.81 -11.43
C ARG A 152 3.62 -6.01 -11.80
N THR A 153 2.98 -7.00 -11.21
CA THR A 153 1.55 -7.25 -11.33
C THR A 153 0.86 -6.85 -10.02
N LEU A 154 -0.17 -6.02 -10.12
CA LEU A 154 -1.01 -5.57 -9.02
C LEU A 154 -2.43 -6.08 -9.24
N PHE A 155 -2.94 -6.91 -8.35
CA PHE A 155 -4.35 -7.29 -8.33
C PHE A 155 -5.05 -6.51 -7.22
N ILE A 156 -5.94 -5.60 -7.61
CA ILE A 156 -6.68 -4.74 -6.70
C ILE A 156 -8.11 -5.27 -6.64
N SER A 157 -8.54 -5.76 -5.49
CA SER A 157 -9.92 -6.25 -5.33
C SER A 157 -10.92 -5.11 -5.36
N ALA A 158 -12.19 -5.42 -5.61
CA ALA A 158 -13.29 -4.53 -5.26
C ALA A 158 -13.34 -4.31 -3.73
N GLN A 159 -14.00 -3.23 -3.30
CA GLN A 159 -14.35 -3.06 -1.88
C GLN A 159 -15.48 -4.02 -1.51
N ASP A 160 -15.29 -4.85 -0.48
CA ASP A 160 -16.36 -5.70 0.03
C ASP A 160 -17.38 -4.91 0.86
N ALA A 161 -18.44 -5.59 1.34
CA ALA A 161 -19.48 -4.97 2.15
C ALA A 161 -18.98 -4.36 3.48
N SER A 162 -17.82 -4.81 4.00
CA SER A 162 -17.16 -4.24 5.18
C SER A 162 -16.25 -3.05 4.85
N GLY A 163 -16.15 -2.69 3.57
CA GLY A 163 -15.22 -1.68 3.07
C GLY A 163 -13.76 -2.15 3.09
N ARG A 164 -13.51 -3.47 3.12
CA ARG A 164 -12.16 -4.04 2.97
C ARG A 164 -11.81 -4.11 1.49
N MET A 165 -10.53 -3.87 1.19
CA MET A 165 -9.95 -4.02 -0.14
C MET A 165 -8.54 -4.60 -0.01
N ASN A 166 -8.12 -5.43 -0.97
CA ASN A 166 -6.77 -5.96 -1.03
C ASN A 166 -6.05 -5.43 -2.29
N ILE A 167 -4.75 -5.20 -2.16
CA ILE A 167 -3.81 -5.02 -3.26
C ILE A 167 -2.79 -6.14 -3.14
N ASP A 168 -2.88 -7.15 -4.00
CA ASP A 168 -1.87 -8.19 -4.12
C ASP A 168 -0.79 -7.70 -5.06
N TRP A 169 0.41 -7.58 -4.52
CA TRP A 169 1.59 -7.02 -5.16
C TRP A 169 2.55 -8.15 -5.49
N LEU A 170 2.76 -8.41 -6.77
CA LEU A 170 3.70 -9.41 -7.27
C LEU A 170 4.75 -8.75 -8.14
N SER A 171 6.02 -8.82 -7.71
CA SER A 171 7.15 -8.30 -8.47
C SER A 171 8.06 -9.46 -8.89
N HIS A 172 8.24 -9.62 -10.19
CA HIS A 172 9.22 -10.51 -10.81
C HIS A 172 10.39 -9.69 -11.30
N PHE A 173 11.59 -9.98 -10.82
CA PHE A 173 12.79 -9.26 -11.18
C PHE A 173 13.74 -10.13 -12.00
N THR A 174 14.45 -9.52 -12.93
CA THR A 174 15.55 -10.13 -13.69
C THR A 174 16.75 -9.20 -13.62
N ALA A 175 17.88 -9.73 -13.15
CA ALA A 175 19.16 -9.03 -13.21
C ALA A 175 19.63 -8.98 -14.67
N LEU A 176 19.80 -7.78 -15.22
CA LEU A 176 20.30 -7.56 -16.59
C LEU A 176 21.84 -7.48 -16.63
N ALA A 177 22.45 -7.25 -15.47
CA ALA A 177 23.88 -7.30 -15.21
C ALA A 177 24.09 -7.92 -13.82
N ASP A 178 25.33 -8.15 -13.42
CA ASP A 178 25.63 -8.49 -12.03
C ASP A 178 25.20 -7.34 -11.12
N VAL A 179 24.36 -7.64 -10.13
CA VAL A 179 23.80 -6.65 -9.21
C VAL A 179 24.01 -7.05 -7.76
N THR A 180 24.42 -6.10 -6.94
CA THR A 180 24.36 -6.13 -5.48
C THR A 180 23.29 -5.16 -5.02
N LEU A 181 22.25 -5.71 -4.39
CA LEU A 181 21.20 -4.97 -3.71
C LEU A 181 21.66 -4.72 -2.28
N ASP A 182 21.73 -3.45 -1.89
CA ASP A 182 22.15 -3.06 -0.55
C ASP A 182 21.21 -1.99 0.04
N ARG A 183 21.47 -1.68 1.30
CA ARG A 183 20.68 -0.82 2.17
C ARG A 183 21.61 -0.08 3.12
N THR A 184 21.10 0.92 3.83
CA THR A 184 21.88 1.55 4.90
C THR A 184 22.24 0.48 5.94
N PRO A 185 23.54 0.20 6.21
CA PRO A 185 23.92 -0.89 7.09
C PRO A 185 23.43 -0.71 8.52
N LEU A 186 23.19 -1.81 9.24
CA LEU A 186 22.88 -1.78 10.68
C LEU A 186 24.16 -1.51 11.50
N PRO A 187 24.05 -1.03 12.76
CA PRO A 187 25.23 -0.71 13.58
C PRO A 187 26.16 -1.89 13.80
N SER A 188 25.63 -3.12 13.78
CA SER A 188 26.38 -4.36 13.97
C SER A 188 27.27 -4.76 12.78
N GLU A 189 27.09 -4.17 11.59
CA GLU A 189 27.79 -4.56 10.36
C GLU A 189 29.11 -3.79 10.16
N HIS A 190 29.92 -3.73 11.22
CA HIS A 190 31.12 -2.92 11.29
C HIS A 190 32.34 -3.60 10.64
N ASN A 191 32.39 -3.67 9.31
CA ASN A 191 33.58 -4.12 8.56
C ASN A 191 34.49 -2.94 8.16
N GLY A 192 34.80 -2.06 9.12
CA GLY A 192 35.91 -1.10 9.02
C GLY A 192 35.76 0.12 8.10
N LYS A 193 34.63 0.32 7.39
CA LYS A 193 34.48 1.50 6.49
C LYS A 193 33.12 2.22 6.48
N VAL A 194 32.05 1.70 7.12
CA VAL A 194 30.74 2.38 7.17
C VAL A 194 30.17 2.35 8.58
N TRP A 195 29.94 3.53 9.17
CA TRP A 195 29.20 3.65 10.43
C TRP A 195 27.73 3.32 10.18
N GLY A 196 27.35 2.05 10.35
CA GLY A 196 25.97 1.59 10.30
C GLY A 196 25.06 2.42 11.22
N LYS A 197 23.76 2.43 10.92
CA LYS A 197 22.78 3.32 11.55
C LYS A 197 21.70 2.51 12.23
N ALA A 198 21.27 2.93 13.42
CA ALA A 198 20.16 2.29 14.14
C ALA A 198 18.83 2.33 13.36
N TRP A 199 18.72 3.25 12.40
CA TRP A 199 17.63 3.37 11.42
C TRP A 199 17.97 2.74 10.06
N GLY A 200 18.97 1.85 9.98
CA GLY A 200 19.35 1.14 8.77
C GLY A 200 18.37 0.03 8.38
N GLY A 201 18.69 -0.71 7.31
CA GLY A 201 17.98 -1.92 6.92
C GLY A 201 16.78 -1.74 5.99
N TYR A 202 16.32 -0.52 5.72
CA TYR A 202 15.14 -0.30 4.87
C TYR A 202 15.44 -0.48 3.37
N ALA A 203 14.56 -1.21 2.69
CA ALA A 203 14.43 -1.31 1.24
C ALA A 203 13.12 -2.06 0.90
N GLY A 204 12.56 -1.84 -0.29
CA GLY A 204 11.40 -2.57 -0.81
C GLY A 204 10.06 -1.87 -0.59
N LEU A 205 9.00 -2.66 -0.42
CA LEU A 205 7.63 -2.16 -0.23
C LEU A 205 7.54 -1.35 1.07
N SER A 206 6.92 -0.18 1.00
CA SER A 206 6.98 0.83 2.05
C SER A 206 5.66 1.56 2.18
N MET A 207 5.16 1.70 3.41
CA MET A 207 3.93 2.42 3.70
C MET A 207 4.20 3.60 4.64
N ARG A 208 3.77 4.80 4.23
CA ARG A 208 3.79 6.04 4.99
C ARG A 208 2.36 6.51 5.26
N PHE A 209 2.02 6.64 6.53
CA PHE A 209 0.68 7.04 6.94
C PHE A 209 0.55 8.56 7.16
N ALA A 210 -0.66 9.07 6.93
CA ALA A 210 -1.04 10.46 7.16
C ALA A 210 -0.84 10.83 8.66
N PRO A 211 -0.13 11.93 8.99
CA PRO A 211 0.19 12.28 10.39
C PRO A 211 -1.06 12.52 11.25
N LYS A 212 -2.13 13.03 10.64
CA LYS A 212 -3.43 13.30 11.29
C LYS A 212 -4.04 12.07 11.97
N LEU A 213 -3.73 10.86 11.49
CA LEU A 213 -4.24 9.61 12.06
C LEU A 213 -3.74 9.38 13.49
N LYS A 214 -2.48 9.76 13.77
CA LYS A 214 -1.90 9.69 15.13
C LYS A 214 -2.36 10.86 16.02
N GLN A 215 -2.70 12.00 15.43
CA GLN A 215 -3.11 13.20 16.15
C GLN A 215 -4.51 13.08 16.74
N ASN A 216 -5.43 12.38 16.06
CA ASN A 216 -6.76 12.09 16.60
C ASN A 216 -6.68 10.98 17.65
N LYS A 217 -6.55 11.37 18.93
CA LYS A 217 -6.47 10.44 20.06
C LYS A 217 -7.70 9.54 20.19
N ALA A 218 -8.87 9.96 19.72
CA ALA A 218 -10.10 9.15 19.77
C ALA A 218 -10.05 7.96 18.82
N ASP A 219 -9.38 8.09 17.67
CA ASP A 219 -9.23 6.99 16.72
C ASP A 219 -8.17 5.98 17.17
N ASN A 220 -7.26 6.36 18.07
CA ASN A 220 -6.30 5.48 18.74
C ASN A 220 -5.53 4.53 17.79
N TRP A 221 -4.86 5.10 16.78
CA TRP A 221 -4.09 4.32 15.81
C TRP A 221 -2.82 3.71 16.43
N GLN A 222 -2.67 2.39 16.28
CA GLN A 222 -1.59 1.61 16.89
C GLN A 222 -1.05 0.54 15.95
N PHE A 223 0.19 0.12 16.20
CA PHE A 223 0.79 -1.01 15.52
C PHE A 223 0.34 -2.34 16.14
N SER A 224 0.22 -3.37 15.32
CA SER A 224 -0.04 -4.75 15.74
C SER A 224 0.73 -5.72 14.84
N ALA A 225 1.28 -6.78 15.43
CA ALA A 225 2.00 -7.87 14.76
C ALA A 225 1.96 -9.15 15.61
N PRO A 226 2.12 -10.35 15.01
CA PRO A 226 2.21 -11.60 15.76
C PRO A 226 3.59 -11.71 16.42
N ILE A 227 3.68 -11.58 17.75
CA ILE A 227 4.94 -11.74 18.48
C ILE A 227 4.99 -13.15 19.09
N GLN A 228 6.05 -13.90 18.79
CA GLN A 228 6.22 -15.32 19.15
C GLN A 228 6.51 -15.59 20.63
N SER A 229 6.74 -14.56 21.45
CA SER A 229 6.92 -14.71 22.90
C SER A 229 5.68 -14.20 23.64
N GLN A 230 4.88 -15.15 24.17
CA GLN A 230 3.85 -14.97 25.19
C GLN A 230 2.89 -13.80 25.00
N LEU A 231 1.67 -14.08 24.55
CA LEU A 231 0.44 -13.39 24.98
C LEU A 231 0.55 -11.86 25.13
N LEU A 232 1.09 -11.16 24.13
CA LEU A 232 0.90 -9.72 24.01
C LEU A 232 -0.47 -9.47 23.38
N THR A 233 -1.54 -9.78 24.13
CA THR A 233 -2.77 -9.00 23.99
C THR A 233 -2.47 -7.65 24.63
N GLN A 234 -2.22 -6.67 23.77
CA GLN A 234 -2.34 -5.26 24.11
C GLN A 234 -1.32 -4.73 25.14
N ALA A 235 -0.16 -4.31 24.64
CA ALA A 235 0.54 -3.17 25.22
C ALA A 235 0.79 -2.15 24.11
N LYS A 236 0.88 -0.86 24.45
CA LYS A 236 1.31 0.19 23.51
C LYS A 236 2.65 -0.22 22.91
N LEU A 237 2.66 -0.85 21.74
CA LEU A 237 3.91 -1.13 21.06
C LEU A 237 4.33 0.16 20.38
N GLU A 238 5.33 0.81 20.95
CA GLU A 238 6.06 1.83 20.23
C GLU A 238 6.68 1.16 18.99
N GLY A 239 6.71 1.86 17.86
CA GLY A 239 7.27 1.30 16.63
C GLY A 239 8.71 0.79 16.80
N THR A 240 9.44 1.30 17.79
CA THR A 240 10.75 0.84 18.24
C THR A 240 10.79 -0.62 18.65
N GLN A 241 9.76 -1.16 19.29
CA GLN A 241 9.71 -2.55 19.75
C GLN A 241 9.45 -3.53 18.60
N LEU A 242 8.85 -3.05 17.51
CA LEU A 242 8.54 -3.85 16.32
C LEU A 242 9.63 -3.74 15.25
N HIS A 243 10.53 -2.78 15.37
CA HIS A 243 11.68 -2.64 14.48
C HIS A 243 12.58 -3.88 14.54
N ALA A 244 13.08 -4.33 13.39
CA ALA A 244 13.92 -5.51 13.21
C ALA A 244 13.25 -6.88 13.50
N THR A 245 11.98 -6.91 13.92
CA THR A 245 11.28 -8.16 14.21
C THR A 245 10.92 -8.94 12.94
N GLN A 246 10.86 -10.27 13.05
CA GLN A 246 10.42 -11.15 11.96
C GLN A 246 9.00 -11.61 12.25
N ASN A 247 8.04 -11.01 11.55
CA ASN A 247 6.62 -11.33 11.72
C ASN A 247 6.00 -11.59 10.35
N GLN A 248 4.94 -12.40 10.32
CA GLN A 248 4.21 -12.73 9.09
C GLN A 248 3.46 -11.52 8.49
N TRP A 249 3.02 -10.61 9.35
CA TRP A 249 2.29 -9.41 8.96
C TRP A 249 2.56 -8.26 9.93
N MET A 250 2.30 -7.05 9.46
CA MET A 250 2.31 -5.82 10.25
C MET A 250 1.04 -5.04 9.94
N TYR A 251 0.38 -4.55 10.98
CA TYR A 251 -0.82 -3.73 10.88
C TYR A 251 -0.61 -2.40 11.59
N TYR A 252 -1.15 -1.32 11.01
CA TYR A 252 -1.32 -0.04 11.69
C TYR A 252 -2.76 0.43 11.48
N GLY A 253 -3.48 0.64 12.57
CA GLY A 253 -4.90 0.97 12.51
C GLY A 253 -5.49 1.39 13.85
N GLY A 254 -6.71 1.90 13.79
CA GLY A 254 -7.48 2.43 14.92
C GLY A 254 -8.97 2.17 14.77
N ALA A 255 -9.80 2.93 15.49
CA ALA A 255 -11.25 2.76 15.58
C ALA A 255 -11.97 2.85 14.22
N LYS A 256 -11.39 3.56 13.24
CA LYS A 256 -11.94 3.74 11.90
C LYS A 256 -11.46 2.71 10.87
N GLY A 257 -10.54 1.83 11.26
CA GLY A 257 -9.89 0.89 10.36
C GLY A 257 -8.37 1.04 10.31
N GLY A 258 -7.74 0.50 9.27
CA GLY A 258 -6.29 0.44 9.18
C GLY A 258 -5.79 -0.25 7.92
N LEU A 259 -4.48 -0.50 7.89
CA LEU A 259 -3.82 -1.21 6.80
C LEU A 259 -2.87 -2.27 7.35
N ALA A 260 -2.96 -3.47 6.80
CA ALA A 260 -2.00 -4.55 7.03
C ALA A 260 -1.18 -4.83 5.77
N ILE A 261 0.08 -5.18 5.95
CA ILE A 261 0.89 -5.82 4.92
C ILE A 261 1.20 -7.24 5.40
N PHE A 262 0.92 -8.22 4.53
CA PHE A 262 1.23 -9.63 4.72
C PHE A 262 2.42 -10.01 3.85
N ASP A 263 3.48 -10.51 4.49
CA ASP A 263 4.70 -10.93 3.82
C ASP A 263 4.59 -12.39 3.40
N HIS A 264 4.71 -12.66 2.09
CA HIS A 264 4.56 -14.01 1.58
C HIS A 264 5.74 -14.89 2.02
N VAL A 265 5.50 -16.16 2.33
CA VAL A 265 6.54 -17.09 2.83
C VAL A 265 7.72 -17.27 1.87
N ARG A 266 7.48 -17.05 0.57
CA ARG A 266 8.51 -17.12 -0.49
C ARG A 266 9.40 -15.89 -0.57
N ASN A 267 9.04 -14.78 0.08
CA ASN A 267 9.91 -13.61 0.16
C ASN A 267 11.06 -13.94 1.12
N SER A 268 12.28 -14.08 0.58
CA SER A 268 13.56 -14.39 1.27
C SER A 268 13.48 -14.37 2.81
N SER A 269 13.05 -15.51 3.39
CA SER A 269 12.77 -15.64 4.83
C SER A 269 14.01 -15.45 5.71
N GLN A 270 15.21 -15.55 5.12
CA GLN A 270 16.47 -15.45 5.83
C GLN A 270 16.93 -14.00 6.08
N THR A 271 16.47 -13.04 5.28
CA THR A 271 16.94 -11.65 5.32
C THR A 271 15.87 -10.62 5.68
N ALA A 272 14.60 -10.96 5.50
CA ALA A 272 13.48 -10.09 5.77
C ALA A 272 13.25 -9.88 7.28
N SER A 273 13.12 -8.61 7.67
CA SER A 273 12.63 -8.13 8.96
C SER A 273 11.79 -6.88 8.74
N TRP A 274 10.90 -6.56 9.68
CA TRP A 274 10.12 -5.32 9.61
C TRP A 274 10.98 -4.11 9.95
N TYR A 275 11.09 -3.18 9.01
CA TYR A 275 11.53 -1.84 9.31
C TYR A 275 10.33 -1.05 9.80
N VAL A 276 10.33 -0.65 11.07
CA VAL A 276 9.34 0.27 11.64
C VAL A 276 10.06 1.53 12.08
N ALA A 277 9.57 2.69 11.64
CA ALA A 277 10.23 3.95 11.98
C ALA A 277 9.79 4.43 13.37
N PRO A 278 10.73 4.89 14.22
CA PRO A 278 10.41 5.22 15.62
C PRO A 278 9.54 6.47 15.75
N ASN A 279 9.82 7.51 14.97
CA ASN A 279 9.22 8.83 15.14
C ASN A 279 8.06 9.10 14.18
N MET A 280 7.62 8.07 13.45
CA MET A 280 6.73 8.32 12.33
C MET A 280 5.93 7.06 12.00
N SER A 281 4.66 7.24 11.61
CA SER A 281 3.83 6.11 11.18
C SER A 281 4.30 5.63 9.80
N TYR A 282 5.21 4.66 9.83
CA TYR A 282 5.84 4.06 8.67
C TYR A 282 6.25 2.64 8.99
N PHE A 283 6.01 1.72 8.06
CA PHE A 283 6.58 0.39 8.14
C PHE A 283 6.83 -0.22 6.75
N SER A 284 7.71 -1.21 6.70
CA SER A 284 8.15 -1.91 5.49
C SER A 284 8.57 -3.36 5.81
N PRO A 285 8.11 -4.38 5.07
CA PRO A 285 8.69 -5.72 5.12
C PRO A 285 10.04 -5.68 4.36
N ALA A 286 11.08 -5.24 5.06
CA ALA A 286 12.35 -4.90 4.44
C ALA A 286 13.16 -6.17 4.13
N PHE A 287 13.06 -6.64 2.90
CA PHE A 287 13.67 -7.91 2.47
C PHE A 287 15.22 -7.91 2.49
N LEU A 288 15.85 -6.74 2.51
CA LEU A 288 17.32 -6.56 2.64
C LEU A 288 17.77 -6.27 4.07
N PHE A 289 16.88 -6.31 5.08
CA PHE A 289 17.17 -5.75 6.40
C PHE A 289 18.48 -6.27 7.00
N LYS A 290 18.66 -7.59 7.03
CA LYS A 290 19.80 -8.21 7.72
C LYS A 290 21.12 -8.23 6.94
N ARG A 291 21.10 -8.23 5.60
CA ARG A 291 22.30 -8.30 4.74
C ARG A 291 22.01 -7.89 3.29
N PRO A 292 23.02 -7.49 2.51
CA PRO A 292 22.86 -7.33 1.06
C PRO A 292 22.58 -8.68 0.38
N LEU A 293 22.02 -8.60 -0.83
CA LEU A 293 21.78 -9.73 -1.74
C LEU A 293 22.47 -9.45 -3.07
N SER A 294 23.09 -10.47 -3.66
CA SER A 294 23.71 -10.37 -4.98
C SER A 294 23.07 -11.34 -5.97
N TYR A 295 22.90 -10.88 -7.20
CA TYR A 295 22.37 -11.67 -8.30
C TYR A 295 23.29 -11.52 -9.51
N ALA A 296 23.68 -12.63 -10.13
CA ALA A 296 24.40 -12.62 -11.39
C ALA A 296 23.46 -12.24 -12.55
N ALA A 297 24.01 -11.73 -13.65
CA ALA A 297 23.25 -11.46 -14.86
C ALA A 297 22.41 -12.69 -15.29
N GLY A 298 21.14 -12.44 -15.64
CA GLY A 298 20.15 -13.47 -16.00
C GLY A 298 19.44 -14.13 -14.82
N GLN A 299 19.90 -13.95 -13.57
CA GLN A 299 19.19 -14.49 -12.42
C GLN A 299 17.88 -13.74 -12.16
N THR A 300 16.89 -14.49 -11.68
CA THR A 300 15.55 -13.97 -11.35
C THR A 300 15.22 -14.16 -9.89
N TRP A 301 14.43 -13.25 -9.33
CA TRP A 301 13.84 -13.40 -8.01
C TRP A 301 12.44 -12.76 -7.97
N GLN A 302 11.72 -13.03 -6.89
CA GLN A 302 10.34 -12.57 -6.73
C GLN A 302 10.13 -11.98 -5.34
N LEU A 303 9.22 -11.00 -5.26
CA LEU A 303 8.65 -10.49 -4.02
C LEU A 303 7.13 -10.42 -4.17
N SER A 304 6.40 -10.94 -3.17
CA SER A 304 4.94 -11.02 -3.17
C SER A 304 4.37 -10.53 -1.84
N TYR A 305 3.47 -9.56 -1.87
CA TYR A 305 2.84 -9.02 -0.67
C TYR A 305 1.33 -8.89 -0.87
N ARG A 306 0.55 -9.07 0.20
CA ARG A 306 -0.84 -8.56 0.23
C ARG A 306 -0.89 -7.32 1.08
N VAL A 307 -1.45 -6.26 0.54
CA VAL A 307 -1.78 -5.05 1.27
C VAL A 307 -3.30 -5.00 1.47
N SER A 308 -3.77 -5.19 2.69
CA SER A 308 -5.19 -5.13 3.01
C SER A 308 -5.52 -3.79 3.66
N ILE A 309 -6.49 -3.08 3.10
CA ILE A 309 -7.07 -1.85 3.64
C ILE A 309 -8.41 -2.22 4.27
N TYR A 310 -8.64 -1.79 5.50
CA TYR A 310 -9.85 -2.09 6.26
C TYR A 310 -10.55 -0.81 6.69
N SER A 311 -11.86 -0.71 6.42
CA SER A 311 -12.71 0.39 6.89
C SER A 311 -13.39 0.09 8.23
N GLN A 312 -12.90 -0.95 8.92
CA GLN A 312 -13.30 -1.38 10.25
C GLN A 312 -12.04 -1.85 11.00
N PRO A 313 -11.97 -1.69 12.34
CA PRO A 313 -10.84 -2.16 13.13
C PRO A 313 -10.68 -3.68 13.00
N ARG A 314 -9.44 -4.17 13.12
CA ARG A 314 -9.12 -5.59 13.07
C ARG A 314 -8.44 -6.06 14.34
N THR A 315 -8.85 -7.23 14.83
CA THR A 315 -8.16 -7.92 15.91
C THR A 315 -6.97 -8.74 15.36
N PRO A 316 -5.98 -9.08 16.19
CA PRO A 316 -4.88 -9.96 15.79
C PRO A 316 -5.34 -11.31 15.24
N GLU A 317 -6.43 -11.89 15.77
CA GLU A 317 -6.98 -13.17 15.33
C GLU A 317 -7.55 -13.06 13.91
N GLN A 318 -8.26 -11.96 13.62
CA GLN A 318 -8.76 -11.67 12.28
C GLN A 318 -7.61 -11.47 11.28
N LEU A 319 -6.55 -10.76 11.68
CA LEU A 319 -5.35 -10.57 10.85
C LEU A 319 -4.63 -11.91 10.61
N ALA A 320 -4.53 -12.78 11.62
CA ALA A 320 -3.98 -14.11 11.45
C ALA A 320 -4.83 -15.00 10.53
N MET A 321 -6.17 -14.86 10.55
CA MET A 321 -7.05 -15.52 9.58
C MET A 321 -6.82 -15.01 8.16
N ASP A 322 -6.71 -13.70 7.98
CA ASP A 322 -6.44 -13.07 6.69
C ASP A 322 -5.07 -13.50 6.11
N ASP A 323 -4.04 -13.60 6.95
CA ASP A 323 -2.72 -14.12 6.57
C ASP A 323 -2.82 -15.58 6.07
N ARG A 324 -3.53 -16.44 6.81
CA ARG A 324 -3.73 -17.84 6.39
C ARG A 324 -4.45 -17.94 5.06
N GLN A 325 -5.51 -17.13 4.85
CA GLN A 325 -6.21 -17.09 3.57
C GLN A 325 -5.32 -16.62 2.43
N TYR A 326 -4.48 -15.61 2.66
CA TYR A 326 -3.51 -15.13 1.67
C TYR A 326 -2.51 -16.23 1.26
N ARG A 327 -1.98 -16.97 2.22
CA ARG A 327 -1.00 -18.05 1.96
C ARG A 327 -1.57 -19.20 1.11
N LEU A 328 -2.89 -19.41 1.13
CA LEU A 328 -3.54 -20.43 0.29
C LEU A 328 -3.72 -19.99 -1.17
N LEU A 329 -3.74 -18.67 -1.44
CA LEU A 329 -4.02 -18.14 -2.78
C LEU A 329 -2.79 -18.07 -3.70
N ILE A 330 -1.58 -18.17 -3.15
CA ILE A 330 -0.31 -18.08 -3.90
C ILE A 330 0.36 -19.46 -4.02
N ALA A 331 -0.40 -20.53 -3.80
CA ALA A 331 0.08 -21.91 -3.93
C ALA A 331 0.31 -22.35 -5.39
N ASP A 332 -0.15 -21.57 -6.38
CA ASP A 332 -0.02 -21.88 -7.81
C ASP A 332 0.87 -20.86 -8.55
#